data_AF-A0AAU1Y4H3-F1
#
_entry.id   AF-A0AAU1Y4H3-F1
#
_cell.length_a   1.000
_cell.length_b   1.000
_cell.length_c   1.000
_cell.angle_alpha   90.00
_cell.angle_beta   90.00
_cell.angle_gamma   90.00
#
_symmetry.space_group_name_H-M   'P 1'
#
loop_
_entity.id
_entity.type
_entity.pdbx_description
1 polymer ?
#
loop_
_entity_poly.entity_id
_entity_poly.type
_entity_poly.pdbx_seq_one_letter_code
_entity_poly.pdbx_strand_id
1 'polypeptide(L)'
;MGPEVVQLVEQASPYLTAAVGAYGVAVLTRAQDVAADATVGLGQRILQLVWQRGDEAGRAELERVVDEAADEQDDTYSTAVLSRLLRRALQDDPALREELSALLPAPAAGTVTITASGERSIAAQHIRTAITGDGHTPPQP
;
A
#
# COMPACT_ATOMS: atom_id res chain seq x y z
N MET A 1 -8.15 -11.97 6.04
CA MET A 1 -7.28 -11.18 5.14
C MET A 1 -5.86 -11.69 5.29
N GLY A 2 -5.14 -11.96 4.20
CA GLY A 2 -3.77 -12.48 4.29
C GLY A 2 -2.77 -11.38 4.72
N PRO A 3 -1.80 -11.67 5.60
CA PRO A 3 -0.77 -10.71 6.02
C PRO A 3 0.06 -10.19 4.84
N GLU A 4 0.21 -11.00 3.79
CA GLU A 4 0.91 -10.67 2.55
C GLU A 4 0.32 -9.44 1.83
N VAL A 5 -1.01 -9.33 1.71
CA VAL A 5 -1.65 -8.20 1.00
C VAL A 5 -1.41 -6.89 1.74
N VAL A 6 -1.40 -6.93 3.07
CA VAL A 6 -1.09 -5.74 3.90
C VAL A 6 0.34 -5.29 3.63
N GLN A 7 1.27 -6.23 3.70
CA GLN A 7 2.69 -5.95 3.51
C GLN A 7 2.99 -5.39 2.11
N LEU A 8 2.41 -5.97 1.06
CA LEU A 8 2.59 -5.48 -0.32
C LEU A 8 2.05 -4.06 -0.48
N VAL A 9 0.89 -3.76 0.10
CA VAL A 9 0.31 -2.41 0.05
C VAL A 9 1.21 -1.41 0.79
N GLU A 10 1.63 -1.73 2.01
CA GLU A 10 2.52 -0.86 2.81
C GLU A 10 3.85 -0.58 2.11
N GLN A 11 4.42 -1.60 1.46
CA GLN A 11 5.65 -1.46 0.67
C GLN A 11 5.43 -0.63 -0.60
N ALA A 12 4.28 -0.75 -1.25
CA ALA A 12 3.97 -0.02 -2.47
C ALA A 12 3.64 1.46 -2.23
N SER A 13 2.99 1.80 -1.10
CA SER A 13 2.47 3.14 -0.78
C SER A 13 3.41 4.31 -1.12
N PRO A 14 4.68 4.36 -0.68
CA PRO A 14 5.56 5.50 -0.97
C PRO A 14 5.88 5.66 -2.46
N TYR A 15 5.88 4.57 -3.23
CA TYR A 15 6.09 4.63 -4.67
C TYR A 15 4.86 5.20 -5.38
N LEU A 16 3.66 4.78 -4.95
CA LEU A 16 2.41 5.26 -5.52
C LEU A 16 2.26 6.77 -5.34
N THR A 17 2.45 7.28 -4.13
CA THR A 17 2.33 8.71 -3.84
C THR A 17 3.36 9.53 -4.58
N ALA A 18 4.61 9.06 -4.68
CA ALA A 18 5.64 9.73 -5.47
C ALA A 18 5.26 9.82 -6.96
N ALA A 19 4.71 8.75 -7.54
CA ALA A 19 4.31 8.74 -8.94
C ALA A 19 3.09 9.60 -9.24
N VAL A 20 2.08 9.59 -8.35
CA VAL A 20 0.92 10.47 -8.44
C VAL A 20 1.33 11.93 -8.27
N GLY A 21 2.18 12.27 -7.30
CA GLY A 21 2.66 13.64 -7.13
C GLY A 21 3.50 14.15 -8.30
N ALA A 22 4.25 13.26 -8.97
CA ALA A 22 5.09 13.64 -10.12
C ALA A 22 4.31 13.79 -11.43
N TYR A 23 3.29 12.96 -11.66
CA TYR A 23 2.62 12.86 -12.97
C TYR A 23 1.11 13.08 -12.93
N GLY A 24 0.48 13.16 -11.76
CA GLY A 24 -0.96 13.18 -11.60
C GLY A 24 -1.63 12.02 -12.32
N VAL A 25 -2.80 12.27 -12.91
CA VAL A 25 -3.56 11.27 -13.69
C VAL A 25 -2.78 10.71 -14.89
N ALA A 26 -1.81 11.46 -15.42
CA ALA A 26 -1.01 11.00 -16.56
C ALA A 26 -0.19 9.74 -16.23
N VAL A 27 0.05 9.44 -14.95
CA VAL A 27 0.75 8.23 -14.50
C VAL A 27 0.16 6.94 -15.07
N LEU A 28 -1.16 6.90 -15.33
CA LEU A 28 -1.89 5.72 -15.75
C LEU A 28 -1.64 5.32 -17.22
N THR A 29 -1.30 6.28 -18.08
CA THR A 29 -1.20 6.07 -19.54
C THR A 29 0.13 6.54 -20.13
N ARG A 30 0.89 7.37 -19.41
CA ARG A 30 2.18 7.89 -19.86
C ARG A 30 3.18 6.74 -20.07
N ALA A 31 3.95 6.80 -21.15
CA ALA A 31 5.05 5.85 -21.35
C ALA A 31 6.06 5.95 -20.19
N GLN A 32 6.71 4.83 -19.83
CA GLN A 32 7.73 4.84 -18.79
C GLN A 32 8.86 5.80 -19.19
N ASP A 33 9.14 6.75 -18.30
CA ASP A 33 10.20 7.72 -18.48
C ASP A 33 11.50 7.16 -17.91
N VAL A 34 12.44 6.80 -18.79
CA VAL A 34 13.72 6.17 -18.40
C VAL A 34 14.59 7.12 -17.57
N ALA A 35 14.30 8.43 -17.57
CA ALA A 35 14.99 9.43 -16.76
C ALA A 35 14.31 9.71 -15.41
N ALA A 36 13.16 9.09 -15.12
CA ALA A 36 12.46 9.27 -13.86
C ALA A 36 13.29 8.76 -12.66
N ASP A 37 13.09 9.41 -11.51
CA ASP A 37 13.57 8.85 -10.24
C ASP A 37 13.05 7.42 -10.07
N ALA A 38 13.90 6.52 -9.56
CA ALA A 38 13.56 5.10 -9.44
C ALA A 38 12.28 4.87 -8.62
N THR A 39 12.00 5.73 -7.65
CA THR A 39 10.78 5.69 -6.82
C THR A 39 9.54 6.01 -7.65
N VAL A 40 9.61 7.08 -8.44
CA VAL A 40 8.53 7.54 -9.33
C VAL A 40 8.28 6.51 -10.43
N GLY A 41 9.34 5.99 -11.05
CA GLY A 41 9.24 4.97 -12.10
C GLY A 41 8.61 3.66 -11.60
N LEU A 42 8.98 3.21 -10.39
CA LEU A 42 8.36 2.03 -9.78
C LEU A 42 6.88 2.26 -9.48
N GLY A 43 6.52 3.41 -8.91
CA GLY A 43 5.13 3.75 -8.64
C GLY A 43 4.27 3.82 -9.90
N GLN A 44 4.81 4.43 -10.96
CA GLN A 44 4.17 4.46 -12.27
C GLN A 44 3.90 3.06 -12.80
N ARG A 45 4.89 2.16 -12.72
CA ARG A 45 4.74 0.77 -13.18
C ARG A 45 3.68 0.00 -12.39
N ILE A 46 3.61 0.20 -11.07
CA ILE A 46 2.59 -0.44 -10.23
C ILE A 46 1.19 0.06 -10.61
N LEU A 47 1.00 1.38 -10.75
CA LEU A 47 -0.30 1.96 -11.13
C LEU A 47 -0.75 1.50 -12.52
N GLN A 48 0.18 1.41 -13.48
CA GLN A 48 -0.10 0.90 -14.81
C GLN A 48 -0.48 -0.58 -14.82
N LEU A 49 0.09 -1.39 -13.92
CA LEU A 49 -0.30 -2.78 -13.77
C LEU A 49 -1.74 -2.92 -13.31
N VAL A 50 -2.13 -2.14 -12.29
CA VAL A 50 -3.51 -2.10 -11.81
C VAL A 50 -4.45 -1.61 -12.92
N TRP A 51 -4.05 -0.55 -13.63
CA TRP A 51 -4.81 0.00 -14.77
C TRP A 51 -5.06 -1.03 -15.87
N GLN A 52 -4.02 -1.77 -16.28
CA GLN A 52 -4.13 -2.74 -17.37
C GLN A 52 -5.04 -3.92 -17.02
N ARG A 53 -5.02 -4.37 -15.75
CA ARG A 53 -5.82 -5.51 -15.28
C ARG A 53 -7.26 -5.13 -14.88
N GLY A 54 -7.52 -3.86 -14.58
CA GLY A 54 -8.86 -3.38 -14.28
C GLY A 54 -9.83 -3.46 -15.46
N ASP A 55 -11.10 -3.73 -15.17
CA ASP A 55 -12.20 -3.54 -16.09
C ASP A 55 -12.56 -2.05 -16.25
N GLU A 56 -13.57 -1.73 -17.06
CA GLU A 56 -13.96 -0.33 -17.32
C GLU A 56 -14.31 0.43 -16.03
N ALA A 57 -15.06 -0.22 -15.12
CA ALA A 57 -15.44 0.37 -13.85
C ALA A 57 -14.23 0.57 -12.92
N GLY A 58 -13.35 -0.42 -12.81
CA GLY A 58 -12.13 -0.35 -12.02
C GLY A 58 -11.15 0.71 -12.54
N ARG A 59 -11.06 0.88 -13.87
CA ARG A 59 -10.26 1.95 -14.48
C ARG A 59 -10.83 3.32 -14.18
N ALA A 60 -12.14 3.53 -14.35
CA ALA A 60 -12.77 4.80 -14.04
C ALA A 60 -12.59 5.19 -12.56
N GLU A 61 -12.70 4.22 -11.65
CA GLU A 61 -12.47 4.47 -10.22
C GLU A 61 -10.99 4.76 -9.91
N LEU A 62 -10.05 4.05 -10.54
CA LEU A 62 -8.63 4.31 -10.39
C LEU A 62 -8.24 5.70 -10.90
N GLU A 63 -8.77 6.11 -12.06
CA GLU A 63 -8.58 7.45 -12.62
C GLU A 63 -9.05 8.52 -11.66
N ARG A 64 -10.30 8.38 -11.16
CA ARG A 64 -10.89 9.31 -10.19
C ARG A 64 -10.07 9.44 -8.91
N VAL A 65 -9.59 8.33 -8.37
CA VAL A 65 -8.79 8.34 -7.13
C VAL A 65 -7.40 8.94 -7.37
N VAL A 66 -6.77 8.66 -8.50
CA VAL A 66 -5.47 9.25 -8.82
C VAL A 66 -5.59 10.76 -9.04
N ASP A 67 -6.66 11.22 -9.69
CA ASP A 67 -6.98 12.63 -9.87
C ASP A 67 -7.19 13.33 -8.52
N GLU A 68 -8.03 12.75 -7.66
CA GLU A 68 -8.28 13.25 -6.30
C GLU A 68 -6.99 13.30 -5.46
N ALA A 69 -6.18 12.25 -5.51
CA ALA A 69 -4.92 12.18 -4.76
C ALA A 69 -3.83 13.12 -5.28
N ALA A 70 -3.91 13.53 -6.55
CA ALA A 70 -2.98 14.50 -7.15
C ALA A 70 -3.34 15.94 -6.78
N ASP A 71 -4.63 16.23 -6.62
CA ASP A 71 -5.14 17.55 -6.23
C ASP A 71 -5.15 17.76 -4.70
N GLU A 72 -5.14 16.67 -3.92
CA GLU A 72 -5.16 16.71 -2.46
C GLU A 72 -3.80 17.14 -1.86
N GLN A 73 -3.84 18.01 -0.84
CA GLN A 73 -2.66 18.49 -0.12
C GLN A 73 -2.35 17.65 1.12
N ASP A 74 -3.30 16.82 1.58
CA ASP A 74 -3.10 15.83 2.63
C ASP A 74 -2.54 14.50 2.09
N ASP A 75 -1.22 14.36 2.20
CA ASP A 75 -0.49 13.12 1.85
C ASP A 75 -1.02 11.88 2.59
N THR A 76 -1.53 12.04 3.82
CA THR A 76 -2.08 10.93 4.61
C THR A 76 -3.36 10.41 3.99
N TYR A 77 -4.22 11.33 3.56
CA TYR A 77 -5.46 10.98 2.85
C TYR A 77 -5.14 10.31 1.51
N SER A 78 -4.30 10.92 0.68
CA SER A 78 -3.89 10.38 -0.61
C SER A 78 -3.31 8.97 -0.47
N THR A 79 -2.44 8.76 0.52
CA THR A 79 -1.88 7.44 0.84
C THR A 79 -2.98 6.44 1.20
N ALA A 80 -3.93 6.82 2.06
CA ALA A 80 -4.98 5.93 2.53
C ALA A 80 -5.92 5.49 1.39
N VAL A 81 -6.32 6.40 0.50
CA VAL A 81 -7.22 6.10 -0.62
C VAL A 81 -6.52 5.22 -1.66
N LEU A 82 -5.28 5.55 -2.05
CA LEU A 82 -4.49 4.73 -2.98
C LEU A 82 -4.24 3.32 -2.42
N SER A 83 -3.90 3.22 -1.13
CA SER A 83 -3.66 1.94 -0.45
C SER A 83 -4.93 1.09 -0.38
N ARG A 84 -6.11 1.71 -0.22
CA ARG A 84 -7.39 1.02 -0.25
C ARG A 84 -7.71 0.46 -1.64
N LEU A 85 -7.48 1.22 -2.70
CA LEU A 85 -7.68 0.73 -4.07
C LEU A 85 -6.74 -0.41 -4.42
N LEU A 86 -5.44 -0.25 -4.12
CA LEU A 86 -4.46 -1.31 -4.39
C LEU A 86 -4.82 -2.59 -3.62
N ARG A 87 -5.21 -2.47 -2.34
CA ARG A 87 -5.67 -3.60 -1.54
C ARG A 87 -6.83 -4.34 -2.22
N ARG A 88 -7.80 -3.61 -2.76
CA ARG A 88 -8.94 -4.20 -3.45
C ARG A 88 -8.51 -4.94 -4.72
N ALA A 89 -7.67 -4.31 -5.54
CA ALA A 89 -7.13 -4.93 -6.75
C ALA A 89 -6.37 -6.23 -6.46
N LEU A 90 -5.54 -6.25 -5.42
CA LEU A 90 -4.79 -7.44 -5.00
C LEU A 90 -5.67 -8.56 -4.44
N GLN A 91 -6.83 -8.21 -3.85
CA GLN A 91 -7.80 -9.21 -3.38
C GLN A 91 -8.50 -9.88 -4.54
N ASP A 92 -8.83 -9.12 -5.57
CA ASP A 92 -9.59 -9.58 -6.73
C ASP A 92 -8.69 -10.32 -7.75
N ASP A 93 -7.38 -10.02 -7.80
CA ASP A 93 -6.43 -10.61 -8.74
C ASP A 93 -5.19 -11.25 -8.04
N PRO A 94 -5.15 -12.59 -7.89
CA PRO A 94 -3.99 -13.31 -7.38
C PRO A 94 -2.71 -13.15 -8.22
N ALA A 95 -2.82 -13.04 -9.54
CA ALA A 95 -1.67 -12.89 -10.41
C ALA A 95 -1.06 -11.48 -10.30
N LEU A 96 -1.88 -10.47 -10.03
CA LEU A 96 -1.39 -9.13 -9.67
C LEU A 96 -0.56 -9.16 -8.38
N ARG A 97 -0.92 -10.00 -7.39
CA ARG A 97 -0.14 -10.16 -6.16
C ARG A 97 1.25 -10.72 -6.44
N GLU A 98 1.32 -11.79 -7.24
CA GLU A 98 2.60 -12.41 -7.64
C GLU A 98 3.47 -11.40 -8.40
N GLU A 99 2.91 -10.71 -9.38
CA GLU A 99 3.64 -9.73 -10.18
C GLU A 99 4.10 -8.53 -9.36
N LEU A 100 3.27 -8.02 -8.45
CA LEU A 100 3.65 -6.93 -7.54
C LEU A 100 4.77 -7.36 -6.58
N SER A 101 4.69 -8.58 -6.03
CA SER A 101 5.73 -9.10 -5.15
C SER A 101 7.08 -9.26 -5.84
N ALA A 102 7.08 -9.58 -7.14
CA ALA A 102 8.30 -9.68 -7.94
C ALA A 102 8.88 -8.31 -8.33
N LEU A 103 8.04 -7.27 -8.38
CA LEU A 103 8.46 -5.91 -8.70
C LEU A 103 8.99 -5.12 -7.52
N LEU A 104 8.39 -5.32 -6.34
CA LEU A 104 8.82 -4.61 -5.15
C LEU A 104 10.20 -5.11 -4.72
N PRO A 105 11.09 -4.19 -4.29
CA PRO A 105 12.37 -4.60 -3.74
C PRO A 105 12.14 -5.54 -2.57
N ALA A 106 12.89 -6.64 -2.53
CA ALA A 106 12.87 -7.53 -1.38
C ALA A 106 13.13 -6.69 -0.12
N PRO A 107 12.34 -6.87 0.97
CA PRO A 107 12.58 -6.14 2.19
C PRO A 107 14.04 -6.31 2.57
N ALA A 108 14.75 -5.19 2.73
CA ALA A 108 16.18 -5.20 2.98
C ALA A 108 16.47 -6.15 4.14
N ALA A 109 17.47 -7.02 4.00
CA ALA A 109 17.84 -7.96 5.05
C ALA A 109 18.13 -7.18 6.34
N GLY A 110 17.27 -7.32 7.35
CA GLY A 110 17.32 -6.56 8.61
C GLY A 110 16.15 -5.60 8.85
N THR A 111 15.29 -5.35 7.86
CA THR A 111 14.04 -4.60 8.04
C THR A 111 12.91 -5.55 8.42
N VAL A 112 12.42 -5.45 9.66
CA VAL A 112 11.23 -6.18 10.11
C VAL A 112 10.05 -5.23 10.07
N THR A 113 9.15 -5.42 9.11
CA THR A 113 7.87 -4.70 9.08
C THR A 113 6.94 -5.34 10.09
N ILE A 114 6.47 -4.53 11.05
CA ILE A 114 5.69 -5.00 12.19
C ILE A 114 4.45 -4.11 12.30
N THR A 115 3.31 -4.67 11.93
CA THR A 115 2.04 -3.95 11.92
C THR A 115 1.11 -4.55 12.97
N ALA A 116 0.54 -3.70 13.83
CA ALA A 116 -0.54 -4.02 14.75
C ALA A 116 -1.68 -3.03 14.51
N SER A 117 -2.92 -3.51 14.41
CA SER A 117 -4.09 -2.65 14.24
C SER A 117 -5.30 -3.26 14.95
N GLY A 118 -6.02 -2.42 15.69
CA GLY A 118 -7.15 -2.81 16.55
C GLY A 118 -6.93 -2.39 18.01
N GLU A 119 -8.02 -2.23 18.76
CA GLU A 119 -7.97 -1.92 20.19
C GLU A 119 -7.21 -3.04 20.93
N ARG A 120 -6.22 -2.66 21.76
CA ARG A 120 -5.28 -3.58 22.48
C ARG A 120 -4.23 -4.29 21.62
N SER A 121 -3.94 -3.80 20.41
CA SER A 121 -2.90 -4.41 19.58
C SER A 121 -1.49 -4.05 20.02
N ILE A 122 -0.63 -5.05 20.09
CA ILE A 122 0.82 -4.94 20.32
C ILE A 122 1.55 -5.71 19.24
N ALA A 123 2.50 -5.06 18.57
CA ALA A 123 3.41 -5.72 17.66
C ALA A 123 4.80 -5.12 17.86
N ALA A 124 5.80 -5.99 18.03
CA ALA A 124 7.20 -5.58 18.10
C ALA A 124 8.12 -6.70 17.62
N GLN A 125 9.34 -6.33 17.27
CA GLN A 125 10.40 -7.27 16.90
C GLN A 125 10.89 -8.04 18.14
N HIS A 126 10.99 -7.34 19.27
CA HIS A 126 11.42 -7.86 20.55
C HIS A 126 10.62 -7.20 21.68
N ILE A 127 9.87 -7.99 22.45
CA ILE A 127 9.18 -7.57 23.68
C ILE A 127 9.65 -8.47 24.82
N ARG A 128 10.13 -7.87 25.92
CA ARG A 128 10.42 -8.61 27.16
C ARG A 128 9.14 -8.84 27.99
N THR A 129 8.29 -7.83 28.07
CA THR A 129 7.00 -7.89 28.77
C THR A 129 6.06 -6.89 28.12
N ALA A 130 4.86 -7.32 27.77
CA ALA A 130 3.78 -6.43 27.34
C ALA A 130 2.53 -6.71 28.17
N ILE A 131 1.93 -5.66 28.70
CA ILE A 131 0.70 -5.70 29.50
C ILE A 131 -0.29 -4.78 28.81
N THR A 132 -1.31 -5.35 28.15
CA THR A 132 -2.30 -4.60 27.36
C THR A 132 -3.54 -4.18 28.15
N GLY A 133 -3.58 -4.49 29.45
CA GLY A 133 -4.52 -3.93 30.41
C GLY A 133 -5.99 -4.30 30.18
N ASP A 134 -6.38 -5.49 30.65
CA ASP A 134 -7.77 -5.84 30.89
C ASP A 134 -7.90 -6.12 32.39
N GLY A 135 -8.75 -5.38 33.10
CA GLY A 135 -8.85 -5.33 34.57
C GLY A 135 -8.45 -6.60 35.32
N HIS A 136 -7.35 -6.53 36.06
CA HIS A 136 -6.88 -7.62 36.91
C HIS A 136 -7.70 -7.67 38.20
N THR A 137 -8.87 -8.32 38.20
CA THR A 137 -9.52 -8.75 39.44
C THR A 137 -9.01 -10.15 39.82
N PRO A 138 -8.20 -10.31 40.88
CA PRO A 138 -7.83 -11.64 41.35
C PRO A 138 -9.07 -12.39 41.85
N PRO A 139 -9.15 -13.73 41.69
CA PRO A 139 -10.26 -14.51 42.21
C PRO A 139 -10.34 -14.36 43.74
N GLN A 140 -11.53 -14.00 44.24
CA GLN A 140 -11.80 -14.00 45.69
C GLN A 140 -11.86 -15.44 46.21
N PRO A 141 -11.40 -15.67 47.47
CA PRO A 141 -11.33 -17.00 48.08
C PRO A 141 -12.71 -17.64 48.34
#